data_AF-A0A672GVC9-F1
#
_entry.id   AF-A0A672GVC9-F1
#
_cell.length_a   1.000
_cell.length_b   1.000
_cell.length_c   1.000
_cell.angle_alpha   90.00
_cell.angle_beta   90.00
_cell.angle_gamma   90.00
#
_symmetry.space_group_name_H-M   'P 1'
#
loop_
_entity.id
_entity.type
_entity.pdbx_description
1 polymer ?
#
loop_
_entity_poly.entity_id
_entity_poly.type
_entity_poly.pdbx_seq_one_letter_code
_entity_poly.pdbx_strand_id
1 'polypeptide(L)'
;MAVNSPSGFHLVLFPFTNSSQTVAYTAGQKKIVLQEDPPAGVSGAPSENNIMVWNAVIFGPEGTPFEDGTFKLIVEFTEEYPNKPPTVRFVSKMFHPNVYADGSICLDILQNRWSPTYDVSSILTSIQSLLDEPNPNSPANSQAAQLYQENKREYEKRVSAIVEQSWRDIYQGKSAESCLLCFVTMDSRAITQ
;
A
#
# COMPACT_ATOMS: atom_id res chain seq x y z
N MET A 1 7.62 -19.11 -3.58
CA MET A 1 7.75 -19.85 -4.85
C MET A 1 8.00 -18.82 -5.95
N ALA A 2 8.77 -19.14 -7.00
CA ALA A 2 9.02 -18.18 -8.08
C ALA A 2 7.84 -18.17 -9.07
N VAL A 3 7.25 -16.99 -9.28
CA VAL A 3 6.25 -16.77 -10.33
C VAL A 3 7.00 -16.26 -11.56
N ASN A 4 6.89 -16.95 -12.69
CA ASN A 4 7.60 -16.57 -13.92
C ASN A 4 6.74 -15.64 -14.78
N SER A 5 7.09 -14.35 -14.80
CA SER A 5 6.51 -13.37 -15.73
C SER A 5 7.24 -13.38 -17.08
N PRO A 6 6.57 -13.24 -18.24
CA PRO A 6 7.21 -13.33 -19.57
C PRO A 6 8.15 -12.18 -19.93
N SER A 7 8.25 -11.15 -19.08
CA SER A 7 8.94 -9.88 -19.35
C SER A 7 10.43 -9.87 -18.98
N GLY A 8 10.99 -10.97 -18.46
CA GLY A 8 12.41 -11.08 -18.11
C GLY A 8 12.79 -10.44 -16.77
N PHE A 9 11.82 -9.96 -15.99
CA PHE A 9 12.04 -9.47 -14.62
C PHE A 9 11.81 -10.60 -13.61
N HIS A 10 12.89 -11.15 -13.03
CA HIS A 10 12.77 -12.08 -11.90
C HIS A 10 12.57 -11.30 -10.60
N LEU A 11 11.34 -11.32 -10.07
CA LEU A 11 11.06 -10.89 -8.70
C LEU A 11 11.51 -12.00 -7.73
N VAL A 12 12.64 -11.80 -7.06
CA VAL A 12 13.15 -12.74 -6.05
C VAL A 12 12.58 -12.39 -4.68
N LEU A 13 11.52 -13.10 -4.30
CA LEU A 13 11.00 -13.05 -2.93
C LEU A 13 11.93 -13.86 -2.01
N PHE A 14 12.74 -13.17 -1.21
CA PHE A 14 13.50 -13.81 -0.13
C PHE A 14 12.55 -14.30 0.98
N PRO A 15 12.76 -15.51 1.53
CA PRO A 15 12.10 -15.89 2.77
C PRO A 15 12.63 -15.00 3.89
N PHE A 16 11.74 -14.39 4.68
CA PHE A 16 12.09 -13.68 5.91
C PHE A 16 12.84 -14.64 6.85
N THR A 17 14.12 -14.39 7.11
CA THR A 17 14.91 -15.14 8.09
C THR A 17 15.55 -14.21 9.10
N ASN A 18 15.43 -14.58 10.38
CA ASN A 18 15.93 -13.91 11.58
C ASN A 18 15.31 -12.55 11.96
N SER A 19 14.27 -12.67 12.80
CA SER A 19 14.32 -12.16 14.17
C SER A 19 14.91 -10.75 14.37
N SER A 20 14.11 -9.72 14.11
CA SER A 20 14.09 -8.53 14.96
C SER A 20 12.70 -7.91 14.91
N GLN A 21 12.10 -7.76 16.09
CA GLN A 21 10.80 -7.16 16.30
C GLN A 21 10.84 -5.68 15.88
N THR A 22 9.85 -5.20 15.13
CA THR A 22 9.62 -3.75 14.97
C THR A 22 8.53 -3.30 15.94
N VAL A 23 8.86 -3.16 17.23
CA VAL A 23 7.92 -2.70 18.27
C VAL A 23 8.58 -1.69 19.23
N ALA A 24 7.74 -0.73 19.67
CA ALA A 24 7.83 0.11 20.88
C ALA A 24 8.75 1.38 20.82
N TYR A 25 8.66 2.39 21.71
CA TYR A 25 7.85 2.58 22.94
C TYR A 25 7.17 3.96 23.04
N THR A 26 6.18 4.10 23.94
CA THR A 26 5.46 5.34 24.29
C THR A 26 6.20 6.28 25.25
N ALA A 27 6.07 7.59 25.03
CA ALA A 27 6.02 8.57 26.12
C ALA A 27 4.55 8.92 26.46
N GLY A 28 3.94 8.21 27.42
CA GLY A 28 2.65 8.64 28.01
C GLY A 28 1.35 8.00 27.52
N GLN A 29 1.38 6.79 26.93
CA GLN A 29 0.24 6.02 26.36
C GLN A 29 -0.26 6.46 24.96
N LYS A 30 0.02 5.61 23.96
CA LYS A 30 -0.73 5.34 22.70
C LYS A 30 0.03 4.26 21.93
N LYS A 31 -0.55 3.06 21.82
CA LYS A 31 0.10 1.86 21.27
C LYS A 31 -0.27 1.73 19.78
N ILE A 32 0.62 2.14 18.88
CA ILE A 32 0.51 1.85 17.44
C ILE A 32 1.36 0.61 17.18
N VAL A 33 0.70 -0.48 16.77
CA VAL A 33 1.34 -1.79 16.55
C VAL A 33 1.06 -2.23 15.13
N LEU A 34 2.11 -2.66 14.45
CA LEU A 34 2.00 -3.63 13.36
C LEU A 34 2.09 -5.00 14.01
N GLN A 35 1.12 -5.85 13.71
CA GLN A 35 0.99 -7.18 14.28
C GLN A 35 2.26 -8.02 14.05
N GLU A 36 2.56 -8.97 14.94
CA GLU A 36 3.77 -9.82 14.86
C GLU A 36 3.82 -10.70 13.59
N ASP A 37 2.70 -10.79 12.87
CA ASP A 37 2.56 -11.34 11.53
C ASP A 37 1.74 -10.34 10.69
N PRO A 38 2.36 -9.52 9.82
CA PRO A 38 1.62 -8.54 9.02
C PRO A 38 0.74 -9.25 7.97
N PRO A 39 -0.49 -8.79 7.72
CA PRO A 39 -1.37 -9.41 6.73
C PRO A 39 -0.70 -9.53 5.36
N ALA A 40 -0.92 -10.66 4.68
CA ALA A 40 -0.25 -10.96 3.43
C ALA A 40 -0.49 -9.86 2.38
N GLY A 41 0.59 -9.22 1.95
CA GLY A 41 0.53 -8.14 0.96
C GLY A 41 0.37 -6.72 1.53
N VAL A 42 0.46 -6.50 2.84
CA VAL A 42 0.56 -5.13 3.40
C VAL A 42 1.77 -4.96 4.32
N SER A 43 2.36 -3.76 4.31
CA SER A 43 3.49 -3.39 5.17
C SER A 43 3.43 -1.90 5.52
N GLY A 44 4.08 -1.50 6.61
CA GLY A 44 4.27 -0.10 6.96
C GLY A 44 5.34 0.13 8.02
N ALA A 45 5.70 1.39 8.24
CA ALA A 45 6.56 1.83 9.32
C ALA A 45 6.43 3.36 9.55
N PRO A 46 6.74 3.87 10.74
CA PRO A 46 6.93 5.30 10.95
C PRO A 46 8.03 5.87 10.04
N SER A 47 7.87 7.12 9.64
CA SER A 47 8.90 7.93 8.99
C SER A 47 9.97 8.32 10.00
N GLU A 48 11.25 8.30 9.60
CA GLU A 48 12.40 8.59 10.47
C GLU A 48 12.29 9.94 11.20
N ASN A 49 11.76 10.95 10.51
CA ASN A 49 11.68 12.30 11.02
C ASN A 49 10.40 12.58 11.83
N ASN A 50 9.37 11.72 11.75
CA ASN A 50 8.10 11.95 12.42
C ASN A 50 7.30 10.65 12.63
N ILE A 51 7.18 10.21 13.89
CA ILE A 51 6.41 9.01 14.28
C ILE A 51 4.90 9.13 14.02
N MET A 52 4.37 10.34 13.80
CA MET A 52 2.97 10.60 13.45
C MET A 52 2.73 10.50 11.92
N VAL A 53 3.76 10.27 11.12
CA VAL A 53 3.65 10.05 9.67
C VAL A 53 4.25 8.68 9.38
N TRP A 54 3.45 7.78 8.81
CA TRP A 54 3.87 6.42 8.49
C TRP A 54 3.86 6.22 6.98
N ASN A 55 4.91 5.58 6.48
CA ASN A 55 4.98 5.10 5.11
C ASN A 55 4.46 3.67 5.08
N ALA A 56 3.51 3.38 4.19
CA ALA A 56 2.94 2.05 4.00
C ALA A 56 3.05 1.61 2.54
N VAL A 57 3.01 0.30 2.33
CA VAL A 57 3.02 -0.35 1.03
C VAL A 57 1.93 -1.41 1.01
N ILE A 58 1.09 -1.38 -0.03
CA ILE A 58 0.10 -2.42 -0.33
C ILE A 58 0.49 -3.05 -1.67
N PHE A 59 0.63 -4.36 -1.66
CA PHE A 59 0.74 -5.18 -2.86
C PHE A 59 -0.66 -5.43 -3.42
N GLY A 60 -0.80 -5.32 -4.74
CA GLY A 60 -2.07 -5.56 -5.42
C GLY A 60 -2.55 -7.01 -5.23
N PRO A 61 -3.85 -7.24 -4.93
CA PRO A 61 -4.35 -8.59 -4.71
C PRO A 61 -4.31 -9.45 -5.98
N GLU A 62 -4.03 -10.75 -5.83
CA GLU A 62 -4.07 -11.74 -6.91
C GLU A 62 -5.47 -11.83 -7.54
N GLY A 63 -5.55 -12.03 -8.85
CA GLY A 63 -6.81 -12.10 -9.60
C GLY A 63 -7.44 -10.74 -9.92
N THR A 64 -6.84 -9.64 -9.45
CA THR A 64 -7.32 -8.27 -9.71
C THR A 64 -6.51 -7.58 -10.81
N PRO A 65 -7.02 -6.51 -11.45
CA PRO A 65 -6.23 -5.71 -12.38
C PRO A 65 -5.03 -5.01 -11.73
N PHE A 66 -4.94 -5.00 -10.39
CA PHE A 66 -3.86 -4.41 -9.62
C PHE A 66 -2.73 -5.40 -9.28
N GLU A 67 -2.87 -6.69 -9.60
CA GLU A 67 -1.88 -7.76 -9.38
C GLU A 67 -0.47 -7.35 -9.82
N ASP A 68 0.55 -7.85 -9.10
CA ASP A 68 1.98 -7.43 -9.16
C ASP A 68 2.25 -5.93 -8.86
N GLY A 69 1.23 -5.09 -8.68
CA GLY A 69 1.37 -3.69 -8.30
C GLY A 69 1.93 -3.50 -6.88
N THR A 70 2.75 -2.45 -6.70
CA THR A 70 3.35 -2.11 -5.38
C THR A 70 3.04 -0.65 -5.05
N PHE A 71 1.93 -0.42 -4.36
CA PHE A 71 1.38 0.91 -4.14
C PHE A 71 1.86 1.50 -2.81
N LYS A 72 2.47 2.68 -2.87
CA LYS A 72 2.93 3.42 -1.68
C LYS A 72 1.79 4.28 -1.13
N LEU A 73 1.64 4.31 0.18
CA LEU A 73 0.69 5.14 0.93
C LEU A 73 1.41 5.91 2.03
N ILE A 74 0.82 7.03 2.43
CA ILE A 74 1.15 7.74 3.65
C ILE A 74 -0.07 7.70 4.58
N VAL A 75 0.19 7.40 5.86
CA VAL A 75 -0.79 7.42 6.96
C VAL A 75 -0.35 8.51 7.95
N GLU A 76 -1.17 9.55 8.12
CA GLU A 76 -0.87 10.73 8.94
C GLU A 76 -1.79 10.73 10.17
N PHE A 77 -1.20 10.52 11.35
CA PHE A 77 -1.90 10.50 12.63
C PHE A 77 -2.00 11.91 13.21
N THR A 78 -3.08 12.18 13.94
CA THR A 78 -3.28 13.41 14.71
C THR A 78 -3.24 13.11 16.20
N GLU A 79 -3.12 14.14 17.04
CA GLU A 79 -3.21 13.99 18.51
C GLU A 79 -4.57 13.40 18.96
N GLU A 80 -5.60 13.49 18.12
CA GLU A 80 -6.93 12.95 18.38
C GLU A 80 -7.04 11.44 18.12
N TYR A 81 -6.04 10.79 17.51
CA TYR A 81 -6.00 9.33 17.37
C TYR A 81 -5.92 8.65 18.76
N PRO A 82 -6.65 7.55 19.04
CA PRO A 82 -7.53 6.79 18.14
C PRO A 82 -9.01 7.24 18.15
N ASN A 83 -9.37 8.35 18.82
CA ASN A 83 -10.76 8.83 18.83
C ASN A 83 -11.21 9.33 17.45
N LYS A 84 -10.28 9.85 16.65
CA LYS A 84 -10.45 10.12 15.22
C LYS A 84 -9.56 9.20 14.37
N PRO A 85 -9.98 8.88 13.12
CA PRO A 85 -9.16 8.13 12.18
C PRO A 85 -7.88 8.92 11.80
N PRO A 86 -6.79 8.23 11.42
CA PRO A 86 -5.69 8.87 10.70
C PRO A 86 -6.13 9.23 9.27
N THR A 87 -5.47 10.22 8.68
CA THR A 87 -5.62 10.51 7.24
C THR A 87 -4.79 9.50 6.45
N VAL A 88 -5.38 8.85 5.44
CA VAL A 88 -4.67 7.90 4.57
C VAL A 88 -4.82 8.30 3.12
N ARG A 89 -3.69 8.32 2.40
CA ARG A 89 -3.65 8.62 0.96
C ARG A 89 -2.57 7.81 0.25
N PHE A 90 -2.84 7.46 -1.00
CA PHE A 90 -1.82 6.92 -1.89
C PHE A 90 -0.81 8.01 -2.28
N VAL A 91 0.46 7.63 -2.32
CA VAL A 91 1.57 8.40 -2.92
C VAL A 91 1.79 7.96 -4.36
N SER A 92 1.65 6.66 -4.62
CA SER A 92 1.56 6.13 -5.98
C SER A 92 0.33 6.71 -6.68
N LYS A 93 0.44 7.00 -7.98
CA LYS A 93 -0.74 7.35 -8.79
C LYS A 93 -1.71 6.18 -8.79
N MET A 94 -3.01 6.45 -8.66
CA MET A 94 -4.06 5.42 -8.67
C MET A 94 -5.12 5.72 -9.74
N PHE A 95 -5.66 4.65 -10.34
CA PHE A 95 -6.85 4.71 -11.17
C PHE A 95 -7.88 3.73 -10.63
N HIS A 96 -8.64 4.15 -9.62
CA HIS A 96 -9.54 3.29 -8.86
C HIS A 96 -10.86 4.03 -8.55
N PRO A 97 -12.06 3.40 -8.64
CA PRO A 97 -13.35 4.05 -8.38
C PRO A 97 -13.44 4.81 -7.06
N ASN A 98 -12.81 4.32 -6.00
CA ASN A 98 -12.87 4.90 -4.65
C ASN A 98 -11.61 5.67 -4.21
N VAL A 99 -10.69 6.00 -5.14
CA VAL A 99 -9.51 6.84 -4.86
C VAL A 99 -9.59 8.14 -5.65
N TYR A 100 -9.42 9.27 -4.97
CA TYR A 100 -9.40 10.62 -5.54
C TYR A 100 -8.08 10.90 -6.28
N ALA A 101 -8.06 11.95 -7.12
CA ALA A 101 -6.90 12.30 -7.95
C ALA A 101 -5.66 12.78 -7.14
N ASP A 102 -5.84 13.18 -5.89
CA ASP A 102 -4.80 13.52 -4.91
C ASP A 102 -4.28 12.29 -4.11
N GLY A 103 -4.84 11.12 -4.37
CA GLY A 103 -4.55 9.87 -3.65
C GLY A 103 -5.42 9.63 -2.41
N SER A 104 -6.28 10.57 -2.01
CA SER A 104 -7.19 10.41 -0.87
C SER A 104 -8.18 9.26 -1.11
N ILE A 105 -8.57 8.53 -0.06
CA ILE A 105 -9.37 7.30 -0.18
C ILE A 105 -10.79 7.53 0.36
N CYS A 106 -11.80 7.23 -0.45
CA CYS A 106 -13.19 7.18 -0.01
C CYS A 106 -13.50 5.79 0.58
N LEU A 107 -13.15 5.62 1.86
CA LEU A 107 -13.41 4.42 2.65
C LEU A 107 -14.14 4.80 3.94
N ASP A 108 -15.27 4.16 4.20
CA ASP A 108 -16.20 4.49 5.29
C ASP A 108 -15.63 4.26 6.70
N ILE A 109 -14.74 3.27 6.88
CA ILE A 109 -14.06 3.06 8.16
C ILE A 109 -13.10 4.21 8.50
N LEU A 110 -12.64 4.99 7.50
CA LEU A 110 -11.88 6.23 7.73
C LEU A 110 -12.78 7.46 7.90
N GLN A 111 -14.10 7.27 7.97
CA GLN A 111 -15.10 8.33 8.03
C GLN A 111 -16.14 8.03 9.13
N ASN A 112 -17.38 7.72 8.73
CA ASN A 112 -18.53 7.56 9.62
C ASN A 112 -18.61 6.19 10.30
N ARG A 113 -17.84 5.18 9.85
CA ARG A 113 -17.74 3.87 10.49
C ARG A 113 -16.41 3.67 11.23
N TRP A 114 -15.66 4.74 11.51
CA TRP A 114 -14.44 4.66 12.34
C TRP A 114 -14.73 4.13 13.75
N SER A 115 -13.84 3.27 14.23
CA SER A 115 -13.80 2.77 15.61
C SER A 115 -12.38 2.92 16.16
N PRO A 116 -12.19 3.42 17.40
CA PRO A 116 -10.88 3.45 18.06
C PRO A 116 -10.23 2.08 18.29
N THR A 117 -10.93 0.98 17.98
CA THR A 117 -10.42 -0.39 17.99
C THR A 117 -9.66 -0.78 16.73
N TYR A 118 -9.74 0.00 15.64
CA TYR A 118 -8.97 -0.27 14.42
C TYR A 118 -7.51 0.13 14.60
N ASP A 119 -6.63 -0.80 14.24
CA ASP A 119 -5.19 -0.60 14.17
C ASP A 119 -4.72 -0.35 12.72
N VAL A 120 -3.42 -0.13 12.53
CA VAL A 120 -2.86 0.16 11.20
C VAL A 120 -3.01 -1.05 10.27
N SER A 121 -2.85 -2.28 10.78
CA SER A 121 -3.00 -3.50 10.01
C SER A 121 -4.41 -3.66 9.44
N SER A 122 -5.46 -3.45 10.23
CA SER A 122 -6.85 -3.52 9.78
C SER A 122 -7.23 -2.41 8.81
N ILE A 123 -6.70 -1.19 8.98
CA ILE A 123 -6.85 -0.10 8.00
C ILE A 123 -6.23 -0.49 6.66
N LEU A 124 -4.96 -0.93 6.64
CA LEU A 124 -4.27 -1.31 5.40
C LEU A 124 -4.92 -2.52 4.72
N THR A 125 -5.38 -3.51 5.50
CA THR A 125 -6.12 -4.67 4.98
C THR A 125 -7.43 -4.24 4.33
N SER A 126 -8.18 -3.32 4.95
CA SER A 126 -9.43 -2.80 4.39
C SER A 126 -9.21 -2.02 3.08
N ILE A 127 -8.08 -1.32 2.96
CA ILE A 127 -7.68 -0.65 1.70
C ILE A 127 -7.26 -1.67 0.64
N GLN A 128 -6.58 -2.76 1.03
CA GLN A 128 -6.24 -3.86 0.12
C GLN A 128 -7.51 -4.55 -0.41
N SER A 129 -8.48 -4.87 0.45
CA SER A 129 -9.80 -5.40 0.03
C SER A 129 -10.57 -4.44 -0.88
N LEU A 130 -10.43 -3.13 -0.69
CA LEU A 130 -11.06 -2.13 -1.56
C LEU A 130 -10.50 -2.15 -3.00
N LEU A 131 -9.27 -2.64 -3.22
CA LEU A 131 -8.70 -2.83 -4.57
C LEU A 131 -9.26 -4.08 -5.29
N ASP A 132 -9.71 -5.08 -4.51
CA ASP A 132 -10.32 -6.32 -5.00
C ASP A 132 -11.83 -6.13 -5.28
N GLU A 133 -12.54 -5.51 -4.34
CA GLU A 133 -13.97 -5.18 -4.46
C GLU A 133 -14.23 -3.65 -4.48
N PRO A 134 -14.04 -2.97 -5.64
CA PRO A 134 -14.39 -1.57 -5.79
C PRO A 134 -15.90 -1.33 -5.55
N ASN A 135 -16.25 -0.23 -4.88
CA ASN A 135 -17.64 0.18 -4.67
C ASN A 135 -18.05 1.30 -5.65
N PRO A 136 -18.71 0.99 -6.79
CA PRO A 136 -19.06 1.99 -7.79
C PRO A 136 -20.27 2.87 -7.40
N ASN A 137 -20.97 2.57 -6.29
CA ASN A 137 -22.18 3.31 -5.90
C ASN A 137 -21.87 4.69 -5.28
N SER A 138 -20.62 4.95 -4.89
CA SER A 138 -20.17 6.23 -4.35
C SER A 138 -18.73 6.50 -4.79
N PRO A 139 -18.52 6.81 -6.09
CA PRO A 139 -17.19 6.87 -6.66
C PRO A 139 -16.50 8.19 -6.34
N ALA A 140 -15.27 8.10 -5.84
CA ALA A 140 -14.32 9.21 -5.76
C ALA A 140 -13.80 9.61 -7.16
N ASN A 141 -13.70 8.63 -8.06
CA ASN A 141 -13.29 8.80 -9.45
C ASN A 141 -14.38 8.26 -10.37
N SER A 142 -15.23 9.16 -10.85
CA SER A 142 -16.35 8.84 -11.75
C SER A 142 -15.91 8.20 -13.07
N GLN A 143 -14.75 8.59 -13.61
CA GLN A 143 -14.22 8.00 -14.84
C GLN A 143 -13.78 6.55 -14.64
N ALA A 144 -13.11 6.25 -13.51
CA ALA A 144 -12.73 4.89 -13.16
C ALA A 144 -13.97 4.01 -12.92
N ALA A 145 -14.98 4.53 -12.21
CA ALA A 145 -16.24 3.83 -11.96
C ALA A 145 -17.03 3.56 -13.25
N GLN A 146 -17.15 4.55 -14.15
CA GLN A 146 -17.82 4.37 -15.44
C GLN A 146 -17.12 3.30 -16.28
N LEU A 147 -15.79 3.37 -16.42
CA LEU A 147 -15.05 2.35 -17.18
C LEU A 147 -15.14 0.97 -16.53
N TYR A 148 -15.13 0.88 -15.20
CA TYR A 148 -15.32 -0.39 -14.49
C TYR A 148 -16.67 -1.06 -14.79
N GLN A 149 -17.75 -0.26 -14.92
CA GLN A 149 -19.10 -0.74 -15.24
C GLN A 149 -19.33 -0.99 -16.74
N GLU A 150 -18.92 -0.05 -17.60
CA GLU A 150 -19.28 -0.03 -19.03
C GLU A 150 -18.22 -0.64 -19.95
N ASN A 151 -16.94 -0.63 -19.55
CA ASN A 151 -15.82 -1.05 -20.41
C ASN A 151 -14.64 -1.58 -19.59
N LYS A 152 -14.84 -2.74 -18.94
CA LYS A 152 -13.86 -3.37 -18.06
C LYS A 152 -12.48 -3.54 -18.72
N ARG A 153 -12.41 -3.78 -20.04
CA ARG A 153 -11.16 -3.90 -20.80
C ARG A 153 -10.33 -2.61 -20.84
N GLU A 154 -10.96 -1.45 -21.03
CA GLU A 154 -10.24 -0.16 -21.01
C GLU A 154 -9.96 0.29 -19.57
N TYR A 155 -10.77 -0.12 -18.59
CA TYR A 155 -10.44 0.00 -17.17
C TYR A 155 -9.16 -0.79 -16.83
N GLU A 156 -9.14 -2.09 -17.09
CA GLU A 156 -7.99 -2.99 -16.86
C GLU A 156 -6.71 -2.44 -17.49
N LYS A 157 -6.76 -2.05 -18.77
CA LYS A 157 -5.63 -1.46 -19.49
C LYS A 157 -5.07 -0.19 -18.82
N ARG A 158 -5.92 0.64 -18.21
CA ARG A 158 -5.48 1.82 -17.44
C ARG A 158 -4.88 1.43 -16.10
N VAL A 159 -5.42 0.42 -15.42
CA VAL A 159 -4.85 -0.09 -14.17
C VAL A 159 -3.49 -0.76 -14.42
N SER A 160 -3.30 -1.52 -15.50
CA SER A 160 -2.00 -2.10 -15.84
C SER A 160 -0.91 -1.03 -16.04
N ALA A 161 -1.24 0.12 -16.65
CA ALA A 161 -0.31 1.24 -16.76
C ALA A 161 0.04 1.87 -15.39
N ILE A 162 -0.86 1.80 -14.41
CA ILE A 162 -0.62 2.20 -13.02
C ILE A 162 0.25 1.18 -12.28
N VAL A 163 0.03 -0.13 -12.48
CA VAL A 163 0.89 -1.22 -11.98
C VAL A 163 2.33 -1.03 -12.48
N GLU A 164 2.54 -0.85 -13.79
CA GLU A 164 3.87 -0.59 -14.36
C GLU A 164 4.53 0.68 -13.82
N GLN A 165 3.75 1.74 -13.56
CA GLN A 165 4.26 2.98 -12.98
C GLN A 165 4.68 2.78 -11.51
N SER A 166 3.94 1.97 -10.74
CA SER A 166 4.24 1.70 -9.33
C SER A 166 5.65 1.14 -9.14
N TRP A 167 6.11 0.28 -10.07
CA TRP A 167 7.47 -0.25 -10.09
C TRP A 167 8.53 0.84 -10.34
N ARG A 168 8.24 1.85 -11.16
CA ARG A 168 9.16 2.98 -11.42
C ARG A 168 9.29 3.89 -10.21
N ASP A 169 8.18 4.10 -9.50
CA ASP A 169 8.11 4.92 -8.28
C ASP A 169 8.91 4.31 -7.11
N ILE A 170 9.21 3.00 -7.16
CA ILE A 170 10.20 2.34 -6.26
C ILE A 170 11.61 2.90 -6.52
N TYR A 171 12.05 2.90 -7.78
CA TYR A 171 13.44 3.24 -8.13
C TYR A 171 13.76 4.73 -8.09
N GLN A 172 12.76 5.60 -8.32
CA GLN A 172 12.96 7.06 -8.36
C GLN A 172 12.99 7.73 -6.97
N GLY A 173 12.62 7.02 -5.90
CA GLY A 173 12.62 7.54 -4.52
C GLY A 173 13.97 7.52 -3.80
N LYS A 174 15.10 7.32 -4.50
CA LYS A 174 16.43 7.15 -3.88
C LYS A 174 17.06 8.48 -3.46
N SER A 175 16.77 8.94 -2.24
CA SER A 175 17.87 9.30 -1.33
C SER A 175 18.32 8.02 -0.63
N ALA A 176 19.63 7.83 -0.46
CA ALA A 176 20.21 6.49 -0.34
C ALA A 176 20.17 5.84 1.06
N GLU A 177 19.51 6.45 2.06
CA GLU A 177 19.72 6.08 3.47
C GLU A 177 18.45 5.71 4.26
N SER A 178 17.24 5.85 3.68
CA SER A 178 15.96 5.73 4.42
C SER A 178 15.01 4.62 3.88
N CYS A 179 15.56 3.58 3.23
CA CYS A 179 14.71 2.65 2.49
C CYS A 179 14.20 1.48 3.35
N LEU A 180 12.94 1.55 3.77
CA LEU A 180 12.15 0.37 4.16
C LEU A 180 12.12 -0.71 3.06
N LEU A 181 12.41 -0.31 1.80
CA LEU A 181 12.52 -1.18 0.63
C LEU A 181 13.94 -1.72 0.35
N CYS A 182 14.96 -1.44 1.17
CA CYS A 182 16.32 -1.98 0.96
C CYS A 182 16.37 -3.52 1.00
N PHE A 183 15.35 -4.18 1.54
CA PHE A 183 15.22 -5.64 1.53
C PHE A 183 14.63 -6.24 0.23
N VAL A 184 14.12 -5.41 -0.70
CA VAL A 184 13.40 -5.90 -1.89
C VAL A 184 14.22 -5.76 -3.18
N THR A 185 15.26 -4.91 -3.22
CA THR A 185 16.07 -4.72 -4.44
C THR A 185 17.57 -4.57 -4.15
N MET A 186 18.34 -5.67 -4.27
CA MET A 186 19.61 -5.77 -5.02
C MET A 186 20.38 -7.06 -4.65
N ASP A 187 20.46 -8.01 -5.59
CA ASP A 187 21.76 -8.32 -6.18
C ASP A 187 21.59 -8.73 -7.66
N SER A 188 22.32 -8.05 -8.55
CA SER A 188 22.42 -8.40 -9.98
C SER A 188 23.87 -8.71 -10.38
N ARG A 189 24.74 -9.05 -9.42
CA ARG A 189 26.17 -9.34 -9.60
C ARG A 189 26.56 -10.78 -9.23
N ALA A 190 25.58 -11.68 -9.14
CA ALA A 190 25.80 -13.13 -9.06
C ALA A 190 25.84 -13.83 -10.44
N ILE A 191 25.91 -13.08 -11.55
CA ILE A 191 26.18 -13.62 -12.90
C ILE A 191 27.45 -12.96 -13.44
N THR A 192 28.59 -13.63 -13.23
CA THR A 192 29.81 -13.74 -14.08
C THR A 192 31.08 -13.84 -13.24
N GLN A 193 31.27 -14.99 -12.56
CA GLN A 193 32.52 -15.76 -12.57
C GLN A 193 32.29 -17.16 -11.96
#